data_AF-A0A9D6I7I2-F1
#
_entry.id   AF-A0A9D6I7I2-F1
#
_cell.length_a   1.000
_cell.length_b   1.000
_cell.length_c   1.000
_cell.angle_alpha   90.00
_cell.angle_beta   90.00
_cell.angle_gamma   90.00
#
_symmetry.space_group_name_H-M   'P 1'
#
loop_
_entity.id
_entity.type
_entity.pdbx_description
1 polymer ?
#
loop_
_entity_poly.entity_id
_entity_poly.type
_entity_poly.pdbx_seq_one_letter_code
_entity_poly.pdbx_strand_id
1 'polypeptide(L)' 'MYGRGPVEFPKRIVCLTAETAEIVYALGAGDRIVGVPGTAQRPPEAREKP' A
#
# COMPACT_ATOMS: atom_id res chain seq x y z
N MET A 1 -18.77 -3.76 -20.27
CA MET A 1 -17.60 -2.92 -19.93
C MET A 1 -16.86 -3.48 -18.69
N TYR A 2 -16.47 -4.75 -18.68
CA TYR A 2 -15.51 -5.30 -17.69
C TYR A 2 -14.62 -6.34 -18.37
N GLY A 3 -14.11 -5.96 -19.54
CA GLY A 3 -12.94 -6.60 -20.12
C GLY A 3 -11.75 -5.77 -19.71
N ARG A 4 -11.06 -6.15 -18.64
CA ARG A 4 -9.65 -5.84 -18.54
C ARG A 4 -8.96 -7.19 -18.68
N GLY A 5 -7.97 -7.29 -19.58
CA GLY A 5 -7.11 -8.47 -19.69
C GLY A 5 -6.45 -8.80 -18.35
N PRO A 6 -5.48 -9.74 -18.27
CA PRO A 6 -4.79 -9.97 -17.00
C PRO A 6 -4.26 -8.63 -16.48
N VAL A 7 -4.93 -8.07 -15.47
CA VAL A 7 -4.58 -6.76 -14.95
C VAL A 7 -3.38 -7.04 -14.07
N GLU A 8 -2.20 -6.69 -14.56
CA GLU A 8 -1.02 -6.74 -13.71
C GLU A 8 -1.35 -6.01 -12.40
N PHE A 9 -1.06 -6.66 -11.27
CA PHE A 9 -1.36 -6.08 -9.97
C PHE A 9 -0.77 -4.67 -9.86
N PRO A 10 -1.47 -3.72 -9.21
CA PRO A 10 -0.98 -2.37 -9.02
C PRO A 10 0.44 -2.36 -8.43
N LYS A 11 1.29 -1.49 -8.98
CA LYS A 11 2.71 -1.35 -8.61
C LYS A 11 3.00 -0.10 -7.77
N ARG A 12 2.07 0.85 -7.72
CA ARG A 12 2.16 2.09 -6.94
C ARG A 12 0.85 2.32 -6.22
N ILE A 13 0.86 2.19 -4.91
CA ILE A 13 -0.31 2.17 -4.05
C ILE A 13 -0.18 3.30 -3.03
N VAL A 14 -1.22 4.12 -2.89
CA VAL A 14 -1.34 5.08 -1.79
C VAL A 14 -2.37 4.52 -0.80
N CYS A 15 -1.98 4.38 0.46
CA CYS A 15 -2.88 3.99 1.53
C CYS A 15 -3.43 5.25 2.20
N LEU A 16 -4.73 5.26 2.52
CA LEU A 16 -5.40 6.39 3.17
C LEU A 16 -5.65 6.18 4.67
N THR A 17 -5.51 4.93 5.15
CA THR A 17 -5.63 4.58 6.57
C THR A 17 -4.42 3.76 7.02
N ALA A 18 -4.10 3.85 8.32
CA ALA A 18 -2.99 3.10 8.91
C ALA A 18 -3.25 1.59 8.80
N GLU A 19 -4.49 1.17 9.04
CA GLU A 19 -4.91 -0.24 8.92
C GLU A 19 -4.68 -0.78 7.51
N THR A 20 -4.96 0.02 6.46
CA THR A 20 -4.73 -0.41 5.08
C THR A 20 -3.23 -0.56 4.79
N ALA A 21 -2.40 0.36 5.29
CA ALA A 21 -0.95 0.24 5.15
C ALA A 21 -0.44 -1.02 5.86
N GLU A 22 -0.86 -1.27 7.11
CA GLU A 22 -0.51 -2.47 7.88
C GLU A 22 -0.89 -3.76 7.14
N ILE A 23 -2.09 -3.83 6.55
CA ILE A 23 -2.54 -4.99 5.75
C ILE A 23 -1.65 -5.22 4.53
N VAL A 24 -1.32 -4.15 3.78
CA VAL A 24 -0.50 -4.29 2.56
C VAL A 24 0.92 -4.77 2.89
N TYR A 25 1.50 -4.28 4.00
CA TYR A 25 2.78 -4.80 4.51
C TYR A 25 2.67 -6.26 4.95
N ALA A 26 1.61 -6.64 5.66
CA ALA A 26 1.39 -8.03 6.08
C ALA A 26 1.22 -9.00 4.90
N LEU A 27 0.71 -8.51 3.76
CA LEU A 27 0.60 -9.26 2.50
C LEU A 27 1.90 -9.31 1.70
N GLY A 28 3.00 -8.75 2.21
CA GLY A 28 4.30 -8.71 1.54
C GLY A 28 4.34 -7.79 0.32
N ALA A 29 3.44 -6.82 0.23
CA ALA A 29 3.35 -5.86 -0.88
C ALA A 29 3.76 -4.43 -0.47
N GLY A 30 4.44 -4.27 0.67
CA GLY A 30 4.88 -2.97 1.19
C GLY A 30 5.83 -2.21 0.27
N ASP A 31 6.59 -2.93 -0.58
CA ASP A 31 7.44 -2.37 -1.63
C ASP A 31 6.66 -1.52 -2.66
N ARG A 32 5.37 -1.81 -2.82
CA ARG A 32 4.48 -1.13 -3.79
C ARG A 32 3.81 0.11 -3.21
N ILE A 33 3.95 0.36 -1.90
CA ILE A 33 3.37 1.54 -1.24
C ILE A 33 4.23 2.77 -1.54
N VAL A 34 3.60 3.82 -2.08
CA VAL A 34 4.25 5.10 -2.40
C VAL A 34 3.77 6.27 -1.55
N GLY A 35 2.78 6.05 -0.67
CA GLY A 35 2.33 7.04 0.30
C GLY A 35 1.39 6.43 1.35
N VAL A 36 1.43 6.99 2.56
CA VAL A 36 0.67 6.51 3.74
C VAL A 36 0.11 7.70 4.53
N PRO A 37 -0.93 7.54 5.36
CA PRO A 37 -1.31 8.61 6.27
C PRO A 37 -0.24 8.80 7.35
N GLY A 38 -0.12 10.02 7.89
CA GLY A 38 0.77 10.31 9.01
C GLY A 38 0.45 9.54 10.31
N THR A 39 -0.70 8.87 10.36
CA THR A 39 -1.09 7.96 11.46
C THR A 39 -0.53 6.54 11.31
N ALA A 40 0.08 6.19 10.17
CA ALA A 40 0.69 4.88 9.96
C ALA A 40 1.98 4.74 10.80
N GLN A 41 1.92 3.90 11.84
CA GLN A 41 3.04 3.69 12.76
C GLN A 41 3.72 2.33 12.59
N ARG A 42 3.03 1.37 11.98
CA ARG A 42 3.49 -0.01 11.82
C ARG A 42 3.37 -0.43 10.35
N PRO A 43 4.32 -1.21 9.83
CA PRO A 43 5.65 -1.45 10.41
C PRO A 43 6.51 -0.16 10.38
N PRO A 44 7.65 -0.06 11.11
CA PRO A 44 8.41 1.20 11.27
C PRO A 44 8.79 1.89 9.95
N GLU A 45 9.07 1.12 8.90
CA GLU A 45 9.42 1.60 7.56
C GLU A 45 8.26 2.32 6.85
N ALA A 46 7.01 2.14 7.30
CA ALA A 46 5.88 2.87 6.76
C ALA A 46 6.04 4.38 6.98
N ARG A 47 6.74 4.80 8.04
CA ARG A 47 6.97 6.22 8.40
C ARG A 47 7.95 6.94 7.48
N GLU A 48 8.68 6.20 6.65
CA GLU A 48 9.59 6.75 5.64
C GLU A 48 8.85 7.11 4.35
N LYS A 49 7.58 6.69 4.22
CA LYS A 49 6.74 7.00 3.07
C LYS A 49 6.13 8.41 3.24
N PRO A 50 5.95 9.14 2.12
CA PRO A 50 5.32 10.46 2.13
C PRO A 50 3.82 10.40 2.48
#